data_AF-A0A7C3RB09-F1
#
_entry.id   AF-A0A7C3RB09-F1
#
_cell.length_a   1.000
_cell.length_b   1.000
_cell.length_c   1.000
_cell.angle_alpha   90.00
_cell.angle_beta   90.00
_cell.angle_gamma   90.00
#
_symmetry.space_group_name_H-M   'P 1'
#
loop_
_entity.id
_entity.type
_entity.pdbx_description
1 polymer ?
#
loop_
_entity_poly.entity_id
_entity_poly.type
_entity_poly.pdbx_seq_one_letter_code
_entity_poly.pdbx_strand_id
1 'polypeptide(L)' 'MEEDKKLIEKYLNGDEKALEFLILKYLKPIYSFIFSYVQNQQDAEDLTQETFLKMWRN' A
#
# COMPACT_ATOMS: atom_id res chain seq x y z
N MET A 1 3.83 -8.05 10.96
CA MET A 1 4.88 -8.85 10.28
C MET A 1 4.42 -10.26 9.99
N GLU A 2 4.09 -11.10 10.98
CA GLU A 2 3.67 -12.49 10.69
C GLU A 2 2.31 -12.58 9.95
N GLU A 3 1.38 -11.70 10.31
CA GLU A 3 0.10 -11.57 9.59
C GLU A 3 0.29 -11.04 8.16
N ASP A 4 1.20 -10.07 7.97
CA ASP A 4 1.47 -9.49 6.65
C ASP A 4 2.09 -10.55 5.72
N LYS A 5 3.01 -11.37 6.23
CA LYS A 5 3.58 -12.50 5.50
C LYS A 5 2.50 -13.48 5.04
N LYS A 6 1.54 -13.81 5.91
CA LYS A 6 0.41 -14.69 5.55
C LYS A 6 -0.48 -14.09 4.48
N LEU A 7 -0.74 -12.77 4.53
CA LEU A 7 -1.50 -12.09 3.49
C LEU A 7 -0.75 -12.05 2.16
N ILE A 8 0.56 -11.83 2.20
CA ILE A 8 1.42 -11.90 1.01
C ILE A 8 1.39 -13.31 0.40
N GLU A 9 1.56 -14.36 1.22
CA GLU A 9 1.48 -15.75 0.75
C GLU A 9 0.12 -16.07 0.13
N LYS A 10 -0.99 -15.61 0.75
CA LYS A 10 -2.33 -15.78 0.17
C LYS A 10 -2.46 -15.09 -1.18
N TYR A 11 -1.99 -13.86 -1.29
CA TYR A 11 -2.01 -13.12 -2.55
C TYR A 11 -1.20 -13.84 -3.65
N LEU A 12 0.02 -14.30 -3.33
CA LEU A 12 0.86 -15.05 -4.26
C LEU A 12 0.22 -16.37 -4.71
N ASN A 13 -0.70 -16.93 -3.92
CA ASN A 13 -1.49 -18.11 -4.26
C ASN A 13 -2.82 -17.79 -4.98
N GLY A 14 -3.06 -16.53 -5.36
CA GLY A 14 -4.21 -16.09 -6.15
C GLY A 14 -5.37 -15.48 -5.36
N ASP A 15 -5.22 -15.25 -4.05
CA ASP A 15 -6.23 -14.55 -3.24
C ASP A 15 -6.07 -13.03 -3.37
N GLU A 16 -6.75 -12.43 -4.35
CA GLU A 16 -6.70 -10.98 -4.60
C GLU A 16 -7.17 -10.14 -3.39
N LYS A 17 -8.05 -10.68 -2.53
CA LYS A 17 -8.52 -9.97 -1.34
C LYS A 17 -7.42 -9.78 -0.31
N ALA A 18 -6.45 -10.69 -0.27
CA ALA A 18 -5.32 -10.57 0.64
C ALA A 18 -4.49 -9.31 0.36
N LEU A 19 -4.39 -8.90 -0.90
CA LEU A 19 -3.75 -7.65 -1.29
C LEU A 19 -4.58 -6.42 -0.92
N GLU A 20 -5.89 -6.48 -1.05
CA GLU A 20 -6.78 -5.41 -0.58
C GLU A 20 -6.58 -5.13 0.91
N PHE A 21 -6.49 -6.17 1.75
CA PHE A 21 -6.21 -6.00 3.17
C PHE A 21 -4.86 -5.34 3.43
N LEU A 22 -3.82 -5.71 2.68
CA LEU A 22 -2.50 -5.07 2.78
C LEU A 22 -2.58 -3.59 2.39
N ILE A 23 -3.24 -3.26 1.27
CA ILE A 23 -3.41 -1.87 0.81
C ILE A 23 -4.14 -1.05 1.86
N LEU A 24 -5.29 -1.51 2.36
CA LEU A 24 -6.07 -0.78 3.38
C LEU A 24 -5.27 -0.55 4.66
N LYS A 25 -4.48 -1.55 5.08
CA LYS A 25 -3.63 -1.46 6.27
C LYS A 25 -2.53 -0.40 6.13
N TYR A 26 -1.93 -0.29 4.94
CA TYR A 26 -0.79 0.59 4.70
C TYR A 26 -1.13 1.95 4.07
N LEU A 27 -2.37 2.15 3.60
CA LEU A 27 -2.79 3.38 2.92
C LEU A 27 -2.56 4.62 3.78
N LYS A 28 -3.12 4.64 5.00
CA LYS A 28 -3.00 5.76 5.91
C LYS A 28 -1.54 6.06 6.35
N PRO A 29 -0.74 5.08 6.81
CA PRO A 29 0.63 5.36 7.22
C PRO A 29 1.53 5.80 6.05
N ILE A 30 1.37 5.23 4.86
CA ILE A 30 2.14 5.65 3.67
C ILE A 30 1.74 7.06 3.26
N TYR A 31 0.44 7.35 3.17
CA TYR A 31 -0.04 8.70 2.88
C TYR A 31 0.49 9.72 3.89
N SER A 32 0.40 9.40 5.19
CA SER A 32 0.87 10.29 6.26
C SER A 32 2.38 10.52 6.19
N PHE A 33 3.15 9.47 5.87
CA PHE A 33 4.59 9.59 5.64
C PHE A 33 4.87 10.54 4.46
N ILE A 34 4.28 10.30 3.30
CA ILE A 34 4.49 11.12 2.10
C ILE A 34 4.06 12.57 2.35
N PHE A 35 2.88 12.79 2.92
CA PHE A 35 2.34 14.11 3.24
C PHE A 35 3.27 14.89 4.18
N SER A 36 3.95 14.22 5.12
CA SER A 36 4.90 14.90 6.01
C SER A 36 6.09 15.54 5.29
N TYR A 37 6.42 15.10 4.07
CA TYR A 37 7.48 15.69 3.24
C TYR A 37 6.97 16.70 2.23
N VAL A 38 5.88 16.38 1.52
CA VAL A 38 5.40 17.24 0.41
C VAL A 38 4.48 18.36 0.89
N GLN A 39 3.81 18.19 2.04
CA GLN A 39 2.84 19.13 2.62
C GLN A 39 1.77 19.64 1.64
N ASN A 40 1.50 18.86 0.59
CA ASN A 40 0.52 19.10 -0.43
C ASN A 40 -0.37 17.87 -0.54
N GLN A 41 -1.69 18.06 -0.45
CA GLN A 41 -2.64 16.95 -0.47
C GLN A 41 -2.63 16.21 -1.81
N GLN A 42 -2.67 16.94 -2.93
CA GLN A 42 -2.71 16.36 -4.27
C GLN A 42 -1.44 15.54 -4.53
N ASP A 43 -0.27 16.11 -4.27
CA ASP A 43 1.01 15.41 -4.47
C ASP A 43 1.11 14.17 -3.55
N ALA A 44 0.60 14.27 -2.33
CA ALA A 44 0.61 13.14 -1.40
C ALA A 44 -0.32 12.01 -1.85
N GLU A 45 -1.51 12.34 -2.37
CA GLU A 45 -2.44 11.36 -2.94
C GLU A 45 -1.83 10.67 -4.17
N ASP A 46 -1.26 11.44 -5.10
CA ASP A 46 -0.68 10.93 -6.34
C ASP A 46 0.53 10.02 -6.06
N LEU A 47 1.46 10.46 -5.20
CA LEU A 47 2.62 9.65 -4.81
C LEU A 47 2.22 8.39 -4.03
N THR A 48 1.17 8.45 -3.21
CA THR A 48 0.64 7.28 -2.50
C THR A 48 0.11 6.26 -3.50
N GLN A 49 -0.70 6.71 -4.47
CA GLN A 49 -1.22 5.85 -5.53
C GLN A 49 -0.09 5.23 -6.36
N GLU A 50 0.89 6.03 -6.80
CA GLU A 50 2.06 5.53 -7.52
C GLU A 50 2.83 4.46 -6.74
N THR A 51 2.96 4.64 -5.43
CA THR A 51 3.66 3.69 -4.56
C THR A 51 2.96 2.34 -4.57
N PHE A 52 1.64 2.31 -4.40
CA PHE A 52 0.87 1.06 -4.47
C PHE A 52 0.83 0.45 -5.88
N LEU A 53 0.77 1.27 -6.93
CA LEU A 53 0.84 0.78 -8.31
C LEU A 53 2.20 0.15 -8.65
N LYS A 54 3.30 0.74 -8.16
CA LYS A 54 4.65 0.16 -8.29
C LYS A 54 4.77 -1.14 -7.51
N MET A 55 4.19 -1.21 -6.31
CA MET A 55 4.14 -2.46 -5.53
C MET A 55 3.33 -3.55 -6.25
N TRP A 56 2.20 -3.22 -6.88
CA TRP A 56 1.41 -4.20 -7.64
C TRP A 56 2.16 -4.77 -8.85
N ARG A 57 2.99 -3.96 -9.51
CA ARG A 57 3.67 -4.33 -10.77
C ARG A 57 4.95 -5.15 -10.58
N ASN A 58 5.48 -5.25 -9.35
CA ASN A 58 6.72 -5.98 -9.03
C ASN A 58 6.42 -7.18 -8.14
#